data_AF-A0A0S3TXM3-F1
#
_entry.id   AF-A0A0S3TXM3-F1
#
_cell.length_a   1.000
_cell.length_b   1.000
_cell.length_c   1.000
_cell.angle_alpha   90.00
_cell.angle_beta   90.00
_cell.angle_gamma   90.00
#
_symmetry.space_group_name_H-M   'P 1'
#
loop_
_entity.id
_entity.type
_entity.pdbx_description
1 polymer ?
#
loop_
_entity_poly.entity_id
_entity_poly.type
_entity_poly.pdbx_seq_one_letter_code
_entity_poly.pdbx_strand_id
1 'polypeptide(L)'
;MKLPRDLSGLELANLLKRFEYVIGRQTGSHIRLTTDRNGEHHITIPAHNPLKIGTLSAILRDVAEHLELSRDELVAELFEK
;
A
#
# COMPACT_ATOMS: atom_id res chain seq x y z
N MET A 1 6.02 -1.33 14.56
CA MET A 1 6.37 -2.73 14.22
C MET A 1 7.49 -2.87 13.17
N LYS A 2 8.06 -4.08 13.00
CA LYS A 2 8.99 -4.40 11.87
C LYS A 2 8.16 -4.72 10.62
N LEU A 3 8.49 -4.06 9.51
CA LEU A 3 7.86 -4.34 8.21
C LEU A 3 8.45 -5.60 7.56
N PRO A 4 7.66 -6.34 6.76
CA PRO A 4 8.17 -7.45 5.95
C PRO A 4 9.22 -6.93 4.94
N ARG A 5 10.27 -7.74 4.72
CA ARG A 5 11.39 -7.38 3.82
C ARG A 5 11.30 -8.06 2.46
N ASP A 6 10.39 -9.02 2.34
CA ASP A 6 10.15 -9.90 1.21
C ASP A 6 8.80 -9.62 0.52
N LEU A 7 8.09 -8.55 0.90
CA LEU A 7 6.81 -8.17 0.32
C LEU A 7 6.99 -7.60 -1.09
N SER A 8 6.31 -8.18 -2.07
CA SER A 8 6.26 -7.65 -3.44
C SER A 8 5.25 -6.49 -3.57
N GLY A 9 5.41 -5.69 -4.63
CA GLY A 9 4.47 -4.60 -4.92
C GLY A 9 3.06 -5.08 -5.23
N LEU A 10 2.93 -6.26 -5.86
CA LEU A 10 1.63 -6.84 -6.17
C LEU A 10 0.94 -7.37 -4.91
N GLU A 11 1.67 -7.95 -3.97
CA GLU A 11 1.11 -8.36 -2.68
C GLU A 11 0.63 -7.14 -1.89
N LEU A 12 1.43 -6.08 -1.80
CA LEU A 12 0.99 -4.83 -1.16
C LEU A 12 -0.27 -4.26 -1.82
N ALA A 13 -0.31 -4.20 -3.15
CA ALA A 13 -1.47 -3.73 -3.90
C ALA A 13 -2.74 -4.55 -3.59
N ASN A 14 -2.60 -5.87 -3.43
CA ASN A 14 -3.73 -6.72 -3.07
C ASN A 14 -4.18 -6.54 -1.61
N LEU A 15 -3.26 -6.36 -0.66
CA LEU A 15 -3.61 -6.12 0.74
C LEU A 15 -4.39 -4.80 0.91
N LEU A 16 -4.01 -3.77 0.14
CA LEU A 16 -4.67 -2.46 0.20
C LEU A 16 -6.12 -2.47 -0.32
N LYS A 17 -6.57 -3.55 -0.98
CA LYS A 17 -8.00 -3.74 -1.31
C LYS A 17 -8.90 -3.74 -0.06
N ARG A 18 -8.38 -4.10 1.12
CA ARG A 18 -9.10 -3.99 2.40
C ARG A 18 -9.55 -2.55 2.70
N PHE A 19 -8.81 -1.57 2.17
CA PHE A 19 -9.10 -0.15 2.29
C PHE A 19 -9.72 0.43 1.00
N GLU A 20 -10.39 -0.43 0.23
CA GLU A 20 -11.13 -0.08 -0.99
C GLU A 20 -10.25 0.48 -2.12
N TYR A 21 -8.92 0.30 -2.02
CA TYR A 21 -8.04 0.60 -3.15
C TYR A 21 -8.29 -0.39 -4.29
N VAL A 22 -8.68 0.14 -5.44
CA VAL A 22 -8.86 -0.58 -6.69
C VAL A 22 -7.61 -0.41 -7.54
N ILE A 23 -7.11 -1.53 -8.09
CA ILE A 23 -6.03 -1.51 -9.06
C ILE A 23 -6.59 -1.01 -10.39
N GLY A 24 -6.20 0.20 -10.80
CA GLY A 24 -6.70 0.81 -12.03
C GLY A 24 -6.00 0.29 -13.28
N ARG A 25 -4.69 0.53 -13.38
CA ARG A 25 -3.84 0.05 -14.49
C ARG A 25 -2.42 -0.20 -14.03
N GLN A 26 -1.74 -1.14 -14.69
CA GLN A 26 -0.31 -1.31 -14.59
C GLN A 26 0.34 -0.78 -15.87
N THR A 27 1.29 0.14 -15.73
CA THR A 27 2.10 0.65 -16.85
C THR A 27 3.56 0.37 -16.55
N GLY A 28 4.18 -0.52 -17.33
CA GLY A 28 5.53 -0.99 -17.07
C GLY A 28 5.65 -1.62 -15.67
N SER A 29 6.64 -1.18 -14.91
CA SER A 29 6.90 -1.67 -13.55
C SER A 29 6.14 -0.92 -12.46
N HIS A 30 5.05 -0.21 -12.76
CA HIS A 30 4.28 0.55 -11.76
C HIS A 30 2.78 0.21 -11.82
N ILE A 31 2.19 0.03 -10.65
CA ILE A 31 0.78 -0.28 -10.42
C ILE A 31 0.12 0.96 -9.83
N ARG A 32 -0.93 1.49 -10.46
CA ARG A 32 -1.72 2.60 -9.93
C ARG A 32 -2.93 2.06 -9.19
N LEU A 33 -3.12 2.52 -7.96
CA LEU A 33 -4.33 2.25 -7.18
C LEU A 33 -5.07 3.55 -6.86
N THR A 34 -6.38 3.46 -6.77
CA THR A 34 -7.28 4.55 -6.37
C THR A 34 -8.25 4.05 -5.32
N THR A 35 -8.55 4.86 -4.31
CA THR A 35 -9.69 4.65 -3.39
C THR A 35 -10.52 5.93 -3.34
N ASP A 36 -11.83 5.81 -3.15
CA ASP A 36 -12.73 6.92 -2.83
C ASP A 36 -13.05 6.99 -1.32
N ARG A 37 -12.55 6.01 -0.55
CA ARG A 37 -12.72 5.95 0.90
C ARG A 37 -11.97 7.11 1.54
N ASN A 38 -12.67 7.87 2.37
CA ASN A 38 -12.15 9.10 2.98
C ASN A 38 -11.76 10.18 1.95
N GLY A 39 -12.42 10.19 0.79
CA GLY A 39 -12.08 11.05 -0.35
C GLY A 39 -11.21 10.33 -1.38
N GLU A 40 -11.09 10.93 -2.57
CA GLU A 40 -10.29 10.36 -3.66
C GLU A 40 -8.80 10.41 -3.30
N HIS A 41 -8.14 9.25 -3.34
CA HIS A 41 -6.71 9.14 -3.12
C HIS A 41 -6.07 8.15 -4.06
N HIS A 42 -4.87 8.49 -4.53
CA HIS A 42 -4.14 7.71 -5.50
C HIS A 42 -2.72 7.41 -5.04
N ILE A 43 -2.35 6.14 -5.14
CA ILE A 43 -0.99 5.69 -4.84
C ILE A 43 -0.41 4.95 -6.04
N THR A 44 0.91 5.00 -6.17
CA THR A 44 1.65 4.26 -7.19
C THR A 44 2.65 3.33 -6.53
N ILE A 45 2.54 2.04 -6.82
CA ILE A 45 3.37 0.99 -6.22
C ILE A 45 4.27 0.38 -7.31
N PRO A 46 5.60 0.35 -7.14
CA PRO A 46 6.47 -0.40 -8.04
C PRO A 46 6.17 -1.90 -7.99
N ALA A 47 5.96 -2.53 -9.15
CA ALA A 47 5.75 -3.97 -9.32
C ALA A 47 7.06 -4.77 -9.16
N HIS A 48 7.84 -4.46 -8.13
CA HIS A 48 9.10 -5.14 -7.82
C HIS A 48 8.86 -6.25 -6.80
N ASN A 49 9.70 -7.28 -6.84
CA ASN A 49 9.73 -8.35 -5.85
C ASN A 49 11.18 -8.59 -5.39
N PRO A 50 11.56 -8.21 -4.16
CA PRO A 50 10.76 -7.50 -3.16
C PRO A 50 10.69 -5.98 -3.41
N LEU A 51 9.74 -5.31 -2.76
CA LEU A 51 9.76 -3.85 -2.60
C LEU A 51 10.92 -3.45 -1.68
N LYS A 52 11.61 -2.35 -2.04
CA LYS A 52 12.58 -1.74 -1.13
C LYS A 52 11.87 -1.26 0.13
N ILE A 53 12.50 -1.51 1.29
CA ILE A 53 11.93 -1.16 2.60
C ILE A 53 11.57 0.34 2.74
N GLY A 54 12.39 1.22 2.16
CA GLY A 54 12.13 2.66 2.14
C GLY A 54 10.90 3.02 1.31
N THR A 55 10.70 2.35 0.17
CA THR A 55 9.52 2.51 -0.68
C THR A 55 8.26 2.01 0.03
N LEU A 56 8.32 0.82 0.63
CA LEU A 56 7.22 0.29 1.43
C LEU A 56 6.85 1.24 2.57
N SER A 57 7.84 1.75 3.31
CA SER A 57 7.59 2.68 4.41
C SER A 57 7.00 4.01 3.96
N ALA A 58 7.39 4.51 2.79
CA ALA A 58 6.82 5.74 2.24
C ALA A 58 5.35 5.55 1.83
N ILE A 59 5.04 4.44 1.13
CA ILE A 59 3.66 4.10 0.72
C ILE A 59 2.77 3.92 1.96
N LEU A 60 3.23 3.19 2.97
CA LEU A 60 2.43 2.99 4.20
C LEU A 60 2.18 4.29 4.96
N ARG A 61 3.12 5.24 4.96
CA ARG A 61 2.91 6.54 5.59
C ARG A 61 1.83 7.34 4.86
N ASP A 62 1.93 7.39 3.54
CA ASP A 62 0.98 8.09 2.66
C ASP A 62 -0.45 7.52 2.81
N VAL A 63 -0.59 6.20 2.79
CA VAL A 63 -1.87 5.52 3.01
C VAL A 63 -2.41 5.76 4.43
N ALA A 64 -1.56 5.73 5.46
CA ALA A 64 -1.98 5.96 6.84
C ALA A 64 -2.48 7.39 7.04
N GLU A 65 -1.77 8.37 6.49
CA GLU A 65 -2.15 9.79 6.52
C GLU A 65 -3.51 10.01 5.85
N HIS A 66 -3.73 9.43 4.66
CA HIS A 66 -5.02 9.53 3.98
C HIS A 66 -6.17 8.88 4.75
N LEU A 67 -5.93 7.73 5.37
CA LEU A 67 -6.96 7.00 6.12
C LEU A 67 -7.18 7.53 7.55
N GLU A 68 -6.45 8.57 7.96
CA GLU A 68 -6.44 9.09 9.32
C GLU A 68 -6.13 8.02 10.38
N LEU A 69 -5.26 7.06 10.01
CA LEU A 69 -4.80 5.97 10.88
C LEU A 69 -3.36 6.23 11.31
N SER A 70 -2.97 5.75 12.48
CA SER A 70 -1.56 5.62 12.79
C SER A 70 -0.91 4.57 11.88
N ARG A 71 0.39 4.73 11.65
CA ARG A 71 1.17 3.76 10.86
C ARG A 71 1.14 2.35 11.48
N ASP A 72 1.14 2.25 12.80
CA ASP A 72 1.11 0.94 13.46
C ASP A 72 -0.27 0.27 13.36
N GLU A 73 -1.38 1.02 13.43
CA GLU A 73 -2.73 0.49 13.15
C GLU A 73 -2.86 -0.02 11.71
N LEU A 74 -2.38 0.76 10.73
CA LEU A 74 -2.39 0.33 9.33
C LEU A 74 -1.57 -0.97 9.13
N VAL A 75 -0.41 -1.06 9.76
CA VAL A 75 0.46 -2.25 9.66
C VAL A 75 -0.20 -3.47 10.32
N ALA A 76 -0.83 -3.30 11.48
CA ALA A 76 -1.59 -4.36 12.13
C ALA A 76 -2.71 -4.86 11.23
N GLU A 77 -3.53 -3.96 10.67
CA GLU A 77 -4.59 -4.32 9.73
C GLU A 77 -4.07 -5.02 8.46
N LEU A 78 -2.93 -4.62 7.92
CA LEU A 78 -2.41 -5.23 6.68
C LEU A 78 -1.79 -6.60 6.88
N PHE A 79 -1.13 -6.84 8.02
CA PHE A 79 -0.24 -8.00 8.19
C PHE A 79 -0.59 -8.91 9.36
N GLU A 80 -1.44 -8.47 10.28
CA GLU A 80 -1.94 -9.31 11.37
C GLU A 80 -3.28 -9.95 11.00
N LYS A 81 -3.52 -11.16 11.51
CA LYS A 81 -4.77 -11.91 11.34
C LYS A 81 -5.73 -11.63 12.48
#